data_AF-A0A6N7XTQ5-F1
#
_entry.id   AF-A0A6N7XTQ5-F1
#
_cell.length_a   1.000
_cell.length_b   1.000
_cell.length_c   1.000
_cell.angle_alpha   90.00
_cell.angle_beta   90.00
_cell.angle_gamma   90.00
#
_symmetry.space_group_name_H-M   'P 1'
#
loop_
_entity.id
_entity.type
_entity.pdbx_description
1 polymer ?
#
loop_
_entity_poly.entity_id
_entity_poly.type
_entity_poly.pdbx_seq_one_letter_code
_entity_poly.pdbx_strand_id
1 'polypeptide(L)'
;MPRWRSSPSWWTSSRRCCRRRQARGTTLRGLRDGSAAPRPSALLSCGCFCWFLGERCLLMAVADKSALGEDLPATDGSRPRPAGEVLLSPVSGMAMRMSDVDDPVFSSGMLGKGAAVEPSSGVVCSPADGTVSVVARAKHALCMTTKTGLDVLVHVGIDSVGLGGAPFDLLCDEGQVVRGGQPLMRTDLDAIRGAGVPATVMVVVMSTDDTSKVEGHLGPVAQGEELLRVI
;
A
#
# COMPACT_ATOMS: atom_id res chain seq x y z
N MET A 1 15.39 29.80 45.58
CA MET A 1 15.51 28.99 46.82
C MET A 1 14.11 28.88 47.45
N PRO A 2 13.71 27.80 48.16
CA PRO A 2 14.24 26.42 48.24
C PRO A 2 13.77 25.57 47.03
N ARG A 3 13.92 24.24 46.89
CA ARG A 3 14.77 23.21 47.58
C ARG A 3 14.18 22.24 48.65
N TRP A 4 13.00 21.65 48.44
CA TRP A 4 12.56 20.33 49.01
C TRP A 4 12.05 19.47 47.82
N ARG A 5 12.48 18.22 47.53
CA ARG A 5 12.40 16.91 48.25
C ARG A 5 10.95 16.45 48.49
N SER A 6 10.50 15.23 48.12
CA SER A 6 11.19 13.96 47.78
C SER A 6 10.43 13.06 46.77
N SER A 7 11.12 12.07 46.18
CA SER A 7 10.61 10.88 45.44
C SER A 7 10.03 9.80 46.41
N PRO A 8 9.62 8.54 46.04
CA PRO A 8 9.96 7.71 44.84
C PRO A 8 8.86 6.78 44.23
N SER A 9 9.23 6.08 43.13
CA SER A 9 8.66 4.81 42.57
C SER A 9 7.18 4.85 42.09
N TRP A 10 6.67 3.98 41.20
CA TRP A 10 6.77 2.50 41.08
C TRP A 10 6.83 1.94 39.64
N TRP A 11 7.15 0.65 39.54
CA TRP A 11 7.39 -0.11 38.30
C TRP A 11 6.14 -0.90 37.85
N THR A 12 5.94 -1.02 36.53
CA THR A 12 5.24 -2.11 35.77
C THR A 12 4.05 -2.89 36.40
N SER A 13 2.90 -2.99 35.70
CA SER A 13 2.11 -4.27 35.63
C SER A 13 0.82 -4.26 34.76
N SER A 14 0.90 -4.02 33.46
CA SER A 14 -0.25 -4.15 32.52
C SER A 14 -0.44 -5.56 31.90
N ARG A 15 -0.01 -6.64 32.58
CA ARG A 15 -0.25 -8.04 32.14
C ARG A 15 -1.16 -8.80 33.10
N ARG A 16 -2.46 -8.44 33.18
CA ARG A 16 -3.42 -9.17 34.06
C ARG A 16 -4.90 -9.14 33.64
N CYS A 17 -5.23 -9.14 32.34
CA CYS A 17 -6.62 -9.22 31.87
C CYS A 17 -7.07 -10.60 31.34
N CYS A 18 -6.16 -11.53 31.05
CA CYS A 18 -6.48 -12.84 30.43
C CYS A 18 -6.38 -14.02 31.42
N ARG A 19 -7.15 -14.00 32.53
CA ARG A 19 -7.32 -15.17 33.45
C ARG A 19 -8.51 -15.04 34.43
N ARG A 20 -9.75 -14.95 33.93
CA ARG A 20 -10.99 -15.09 34.74
C ARG A 20 -12.14 -15.75 33.97
N ARG A 21 -12.12 -17.09 33.82
CA ARG A 21 -13.30 -17.90 33.42
C ARG A 21 -13.19 -19.39 33.81
N GLN A 22 -12.91 -19.66 35.09
CA GLN A 22 -13.02 -21.01 35.70
C GLN A 22 -13.49 -20.88 37.15
N ALA A 23 -14.69 -21.40 37.47
CA ALA A 23 -15.16 -21.89 38.79
C ALA A 23 -16.71 -22.05 38.78
N ARG A 24 -17.23 -23.08 39.49
CA ARG A 24 -18.67 -23.45 39.65
C ARG A 24 -19.30 -23.97 38.33
N GLY A 25 -19.91 -25.16 38.22
CA GLY A 25 -20.28 -26.21 39.19
C GLY A 25 -21.69 -25.98 39.78
N THR A 26 -22.63 -26.93 39.84
CA THR A 26 -22.67 -28.37 39.44
C THR A 26 -24.17 -28.84 39.51
N THR A 27 -24.72 -29.98 39.04
CA THR A 27 -24.20 -31.34 38.70
C THR A 27 -25.01 -31.93 37.49
N LEU A 28 -25.68 -33.11 37.36
CA LEU A 28 -25.94 -34.37 38.14
C LEU A 28 -26.45 -35.52 37.20
N ARG A 29 -26.03 -36.78 37.42
CA ARG A 29 -26.66 -38.11 37.04
C ARG A 29 -26.96 -38.53 35.57
N GLY A 30 -26.50 -39.76 35.25
CA GLY A 30 -27.04 -40.67 34.21
C GLY A 30 -26.21 -40.74 32.91
N LEU A 31 -25.87 -41.91 32.34
CA LEU A 31 -26.01 -43.32 32.76
C LEU A 31 -24.74 -44.15 32.41
N ARG A 32 -24.67 -45.35 33.02
CA ARG A 32 -24.11 -46.64 32.57
C ARG A 32 -23.86 -46.81 31.06
N ASP A 33 -22.99 -47.70 30.57
CA ASP A 33 -21.89 -48.55 31.12
C ASP A 33 -21.07 -48.98 29.86
N GLY A 34 -19.75 -49.23 29.92
CA GLY A 34 -19.03 -49.78 28.74
C GLY A 34 -17.50 -49.67 28.63
N SER A 35 -16.82 -50.72 29.10
CA SER A 35 -15.51 -51.26 28.66
C SER A 35 -14.79 -50.64 27.43
N ALA A 36 -13.54 -50.19 27.58
CA ALA A 36 -12.35 -50.89 27.02
C ALA A 36 -11.00 -50.13 27.23
N ALA A 37 -10.01 -50.83 27.80
CA ALA A 37 -8.56 -50.51 27.81
C ALA A 37 -7.82 -51.83 28.16
N PRO A 38 -6.60 -52.15 27.67
CA PRO A 38 -5.43 -51.26 27.72
C PRO A 38 -4.51 -51.26 26.47
N ARG A 39 -3.37 -50.55 26.60
CA ARG A 39 -2.15 -50.61 25.74
C ARG A 39 -1.18 -51.70 26.31
N PRO A 40 0.13 -51.80 25.95
CA PRO A 40 0.91 -51.24 24.83
C PRO A 40 1.88 -52.21 24.10
N SER A 41 2.12 -52.01 22.80
CA SER A 41 3.32 -52.45 22.07
C SER A 41 3.30 -51.85 20.65
N ALA A 42 4.39 -51.62 19.92
CA ALA A 42 5.79 -51.37 20.29
C ALA A 42 6.52 -50.69 19.09
N LEU A 43 7.77 -50.24 19.30
CA LEU A 43 8.88 -50.18 18.32
C LEU A 43 8.60 -49.91 16.81
N LEU A 44 9.06 -48.76 16.31
CA LEU A 44 9.89 -48.52 15.10
C LEU A 44 9.83 -47.00 14.79
N SER A 45 10.92 -46.25 14.70
CA SER A 45 12.01 -46.27 13.70
C SER A 45 11.70 -45.50 12.42
N CYS A 46 11.94 -44.18 12.46
CA CYS A 46 12.85 -43.48 11.56
C CYS A 46 13.25 -42.16 12.25
N GLY A 47 14.45 -41.60 12.05
CA GLY A 47 15.15 -41.54 10.76
C GLY A 47 14.75 -40.23 10.12
N CYS A 48 15.34 -39.11 10.55
CA CYS A 48 16.53 -38.57 9.90
C CYS A 48 16.27 -38.19 8.43
N PHE A 49 16.14 -36.89 8.14
CA PHE A 49 17.08 -36.21 7.25
C PHE A 49 16.90 -34.69 7.39
N CYS A 50 17.97 -33.98 7.74
CA CYS A 50 18.05 -32.52 7.65
C CYS A 50 18.91 -32.17 6.44
N TRP A 51 18.36 -32.25 5.22
CA TRP A 51 19.06 -31.74 4.03
C TRP A 51 18.17 -31.54 2.81
N PHE A 52 18.63 -30.60 1.98
CA PHE A 52 18.25 -30.29 0.58
C PHE A 52 16.88 -29.68 0.25
N LEU A 53 16.97 -28.76 -0.73
CA LEU A 53 15.95 -27.89 -1.32
C LEU A 53 15.22 -26.97 -0.31
N GLY A 54 14.97 -25.70 -0.61
CA GLY A 54 15.03 -25.02 -1.91
C GLY A 54 13.64 -24.43 -2.19
N GLU A 55 13.60 -23.18 -2.65
CA GLU A 55 12.38 -22.45 -3.03
C GLU A 55 11.31 -22.33 -1.93
N ARG A 56 11.25 -21.17 -1.25
CA ARG A 56 10.00 -20.47 -0.85
C ARG A 56 10.29 -19.16 -0.11
N CYS A 57 10.82 -18.17 -0.83
CA CYS A 57 10.74 -16.76 -0.44
C CYS A 57 9.73 -15.96 -1.29
N LEU A 58 9.15 -16.59 -2.33
CA LEU A 58 8.22 -16.00 -3.29
C LEU A 58 6.75 -16.30 -2.93
N LEU A 59 6.28 -15.88 -1.74
CA LEU A 59 4.85 -16.02 -1.37
C LEU A 59 4.36 -15.03 -0.29
N MET A 60 4.82 -13.78 -0.32
CA MET A 60 4.26 -12.70 0.52
C MET A 60 3.98 -11.38 -0.24
N ALA A 61 4.45 -11.24 -1.50
CA ALA A 61 4.28 -10.04 -2.32
C ALA A 61 2.93 -9.91 -3.05
N VAL A 62 1.91 -10.69 -2.66
CA VAL A 62 0.54 -10.61 -3.21
C VAL A 62 -0.46 -10.68 -2.06
N ALA A 63 -0.42 -9.67 -1.18
CA ALA A 63 -1.19 -9.67 0.07
C ALA A 63 -1.67 -8.29 0.55
N ASP A 64 -1.82 -7.29 -0.33
CA ASP A 64 -2.75 -6.17 -0.06
C ASP A 64 -3.79 -5.97 -1.17
N LYS A 65 -4.64 -6.99 -1.33
CA LYS A 65 -5.93 -6.88 -2.02
C LYS A 65 -7.05 -6.52 -1.02
N SER A 66 -6.75 -5.70 0.01
CA SER A 66 -7.66 -5.48 1.15
C SER A 66 -7.72 -4.04 1.70
N ALA A 67 -6.75 -3.18 1.35
CA ALA A 67 -6.78 -1.75 1.66
C ALA A 67 -7.65 -0.94 0.68
N LEU A 68 -7.74 -1.37 -0.58
CA LEU A 68 -8.78 -0.95 -1.51
C LEU A 68 -10.06 -1.75 -1.23
N GLY A 69 -11.22 -1.09 -1.21
CA GLY A 69 -12.51 -1.77 -1.15
C GLY A 69 -12.83 -2.50 -2.45
N GLU A 70 -13.60 -3.59 -2.39
CA GLU A 70 -14.09 -4.34 -3.55
C GLU A 70 -15.27 -3.62 -4.25
N ASP A 71 -15.13 -2.29 -4.43
CA ASP A 71 -16.07 -1.37 -5.10
C ASP A 71 -15.35 -0.58 -6.22
N LEU A 72 -14.26 -1.12 -6.78
CA LEU A 72 -13.71 -0.60 -8.03
C LEU A 72 -14.77 -0.79 -9.13
N PRO A 73 -15.22 0.28 -9.81
CA PRO A 73 -16.27 0.17 -10.82
C PRO A 73 -15.77 -0.70 -11.98
N ALA A 74 -16.58 -1.68 -12.39
CA ALA A 74 -16.30 -2.45 -13.59
C ALA A 74 -16.24 -1.49 -14.80
N THR A 75 -15.10 -1.43 -15.47
CA THR A 75 -14.85 -0.57 -16.62
C THR A 75 -15.68 -1.02 -17.81
N ASP A 76 -16.89 -0.46 -17.97
CA ASP A 76 -17.65 -0.66 -19.20
C ASP A 76 -16.97 0.04 -20.38
N GLY A 77 -17.04 -0.58 -21.55
CA GLY A 77 -16.36 -0.10 -22.77
C GLY A 77 -17.04 1.08 -23.47
N SER A 78 -17.97 1.80 -22.83
CA SER A 78 -18.72 2.90 -23.45
C SER A 78 -18.12 4.29 -23.22
N ARG A 79 -17.16 4.43 -22.29
CA ARG A 79 -16.57 5.73 -21.94
C ARG A 79 -15.72 6.29 -23.10
N PRO A 80 -15.87 7.57 -23.50
CA PRO A 80 -15.07 8.15 -24.58
C PRO A 80 -13.56 8.12 -24.27
N ARG A 81 -12.79 7.34 -25.05
CA ARG A 81 -11.33 7.24 -24.87
C ARG A 81 -10.64 8.51 -25.40
N PRO A 82 -9.87 9.25 -24.58
CA PRO A 82 -9.20 10.47 -24.99
C PRO A 82 -7.86 10.18 -25.69
N ALA A 83 -7.88 10.11 -27.02
CA ALA A 83 -6.66 10.22 -27.79
C ALA A 83 -6.10 11.65 -27.68
N GLY A 84 -4.89 11.81 -27.15
CA GLY A 84 -4.18 13.09 -27.03
C GLY A 84 -4.22 13.77 -25.65
N GLU A 85 -4.65 13.09 -24.58
CA GLU A 85 -4.58 13.66 -23.21
C GLU A 85 -3.14 13.70 -22.67
N VAL A 86 -2.85 14.76 -21.91
CA VAL A 86 -1.55 14.98 -21.25
C VAL A 86 -1.75 14.99 -19.74
N LEU A 87 -0.96 14.16 -19.04
CA LEU A 87 -0.85 14.14 -17.60
C LEU A 87 0.43 14.86 -17.18
N LEU A 88 0.29 15.77 -16.21
CA LEU A 88 1.37 16.59 -15.68
C LEU A 88 2.17 15.84 -14.62
N SER A 89 3.42 16.24 -14.40
CA SER A 89 4.24 15.71 -13.32
C SER A 89 3.68 16.16 -11.97
N PRO A 90 3.36 15.23 -11.05
CA PRO A 90 2.82 15.58 -9.74
C PRO A 90 3.89 16.19 -8.82
N VAL A 91 5.17 16.02 -9.13
CA VAL A 91 6.33 16.52 -8.35
C VAL A 91 7.42 17.07 -9.27
N SER A 92 8.31 17.90 -8.73
CA SER A 92 9.59 18.21 -9.39
C SER A 92 10.58 17.08 -9.11
N GLY A 93 11.41 16.71 -10.07
CA GLY A 93 12.35 15.60 -9.90
C GLY A 93 13.02 15.11 -11.18
N MET A 94 13.45 13.85 -11.16
CA MET A 94 14.04 13.14 -12.29
C MET A 94 13.06 12.06 -12.77
N ALA A 95 12.48 12.24 -13.96
CA ALA A 95 11.59 11.27 -14.60
C ALA A 95 12.36 10.09 -15.20
N MET A 96 11.85 8.89 -14.96
CA MET A 96 12.42 7.60 -15.36
C MET A 96 11.32 6.65 -15.86
N ARG A 97 11.70 5.65 -16.64
CA ARG A 97 10.75 4.64 -17.13
C ARG A 97 10.24 3.80 -15.97
N MET A 98 8.99 3.33 -16.07
CA MET A 98 8.46 2.36 -15.10
C MET A 98 9.29 1.06 -15.06
N SER A 99 9.92 0.67 -16.18
CA SER A 99 10.83 -0.48 -16.28
C SER A 99 12.10 -0.37 -15.42
N ASP A 100 12.44 0.84 -14.99
CA ASP A 100 13.68 1.14 -14.27
C ASP A 100 13.43 1.28 -12.75
N VAL A 101 12.19 1.03 -12.31
CA VAL A 101 11.75 1.10 -10.91
C VAL A 101 12.03 -0.24 -10.22
N ASP A 102 12.63 -0.21 -9.02
CA ASP A 102 12.96 -1.39 -8.21
C ASP A 102 11.74 -2.07 -7.54
N ASP A 103 10.62 -2.19 -8.27
CA ASP A 103 9.40 -2.89 -7.85
C ASP A 103 8.80 -3.71 -9.01
N PRO A 104 8.47 -5.00 -8.83
CA PRO A 104 7.97 -5.87 -9.90
C PRO A 104 6.48 -5.67 -10.23
N VAL A 105 5.67 -5.12 -9.35
CA VAL A 105 4.25 -4.82 -9.58
C VAL A 105 4.12 -3.63 -10.53
N PHE A 106 4.97 -2.61 -10.35
CA PHE A 106 5.02 -1.43 -11.21
C PHE A 106 5.84 -1.68 -12.50
N SER A 107 7.07 -2.21 -12.41
CA SER A 107 7.95 -2.37 -13.57
C SER A 107 7.47 -3.40 -14.61
N SER A 108 6.63 -4.36 -14.22
CA SER A 108 5.96 -5.28 -15.15
C SER A 108 4.82 -4.64 -15.95
N GLY A 109 4.34 -3.45 -15.56
CA GLY A 109 3.18 -2.81 -16.16
C GLY A 109 1.84 -3.49 -15.83
N MET A 110 1.79 -4.41 -14.86
CA MET A 110 0.59 -5.18 -14.51
C MET A 110 -0.59 -4.31 -14.05
N LEU A 111 -0.32 -3.14 -13.47
CA LEU A 111 -1.34 -2.15 -13.07
C LEU A 111 -1.73 -1.16 -14.18
N GLY A 112 -1.00 -1.15 -15.30
CA GLY A 112 -1.13 -0.16 -16.38
C GLY A 112 0.20 0.42 -16.85
N LYS A 113 0.12 1.36 -17.80
CA LYS A 113 1.29 2.05 -18.41
C LYS A 113 1.52 3.39 -17.69
N GLY A 114 2.77 3.82 -17.55
CA GLY A 114 3.07 5.03 -16.77
C GLY A 114 4.55 5.43 -16.74
N ALA A 115 4.86 6.43 -15.92
CA ALA A 115 6.22 6.90 -15.63
C ALA A 115 6.44 7.07 -14.12
N ALA A 116 7.69 7.06 -13.70
CA ALA A 116 8.11 7.31 -12.32
C ALA A 116 9.00 8.56 -12.25
N VAL A 117 9.01 9.23 -11.11
CA VAL A 117 9.78 10.45 -10.87
C VAL A 117 10.41 10.36 -9.48
N GLU A 118 11.74 10.42 -9.36
CA GLU A 118 12.39 10.54 -8.06
C GLU A 118 12.27 11.99 -7.57
N PRO A 119 11.57 12.26 -6.45
CA PRO A 119 11.15 13.62 -6.09
C PRO A 119 12.28 14.45 -5.45
N SER A 120 12.40 15.70 -5.91
CA SER A 120 13.14 16.76 -5.21
C SER A 120 12.25 17.57 -4.27
N SER A 121 10.92 17.43 -4.36
CA SER A 121 9.92 18.20 -3.61
C SER A 121 8.88 17.33 -2.91
N GLY A 122 8.74 17.47 -1.58
CA GLY A 122 7.74 16.79 -0.74
C GLY A 122 6.32 17.34 -0.82
N VAL A 123 5.89 17.81 -2.00
CA VAL A 123 4.51 18.25 -2.27
C VAL A 123 4.07 17.58 -3.56
N VAL A 124 2.99 16.80 -3.49
CA VAL A 124 2.45 16.03 -4.60
C VAL A 124 1.16 16.70 -5.07
N CYS A 125 1.15 17.13 -6.32
CA CYS A 125 0.01 17.78 -6.96
C CYS A 125 -0.73 16.82 -7.90
N SER A 126 -1.93 17.22 -8.32
CA SER A 126 -2.73 16.49 -9.29
C SER A 126 -2.05 16.47 -10.67
N PRO A 127 -1.94 15.30 -11.33
CA PRO A 127 -1.47 15.23 -12.70
C PRO A 127 -2.49 15.79 -13.72
N ALA A 128 -3.78 15.88 -13.39
CA ALA A 128 -4.81 16.29 -14.34
C ALA A 128 -6.04 16.95 -13.68
N ASP A 129 -6.93 17.48 -14.50
CA ASP A 129 -8.27 17.91 -14.07
C ASP A 129 -9.18 16.68 -13.92
N GLY A 130 -9.74 16.46 -12.73
CA GLY A 130 -10.52 15.26 -12.43
C GLY A 130 -11.15 15.24 -11.04
N THR A 131 -11.52 14.05 -10.58
CA THR A 131 -12.08 13.79 -9.25
C THR A 131 -11.27 12.71 -8.55
N VAL A 132 -10.86 12.95 -7.30
CA VAL A 132 -10.23 11.92 -6.46
C VAL A 132 -11.25 10.81 -6.19
N SER A 133 -10.98 9.59 -6.66
CA SER A 133 -11.95 8.49 -6.62
C SER A 133 -11.73 7.56 -5.42
N VAL A 134 -10.48 7.30 -5.03
CA VAL A 134 -10.11 6.49 -3.86
C VAL A 134 -8.82 7.02 -3.25
N VAL A 135 -8.70 7.02 -1.92
CA VAL A 135 -7.46 7.31 -1.20
C VAL A 135 -7.06 6.10 -0.35
N ALA A 136 -5.81 5.65 -0.48
CA ALA A 136 -5.32 4.49 0.24
C ALA A 136 -5.33 4.75 1.77
N ARG A 137 -5.67 3.74 2.57
CA ARG A 137 -5.76 3.85 4.05
C ARG A 137 -4.47 4.35 4.71
N ALA A 138 -3.32 4.01 4.15
CA ALA A 138 -2.00 4.45 4.59
C ALA A 138 -1.51 5.71 3.84
N LYS A 139 -2.40 6.45 3.17
CA LYS A 139 -2.24 7.79 2.55
C LYS A 139 -1.15 7.99 1.49
N HIS A 140 -0.32 6.98 1.24
CA HIS A 140 0.77 6.99 0.25
C HIS A 140 0.30 6.98 -1.21
N ALA A 141 -0.95 6.60 -1.49
CA ALA A 141 -1.49 6.48 -2.83
C ALA A 141 -2.92 7.02 -2.93
N LEU A 142 -3.25 7.53 -4.11
CA LEU A 142 -4.58 7.98 -4.49
C LEU A 142 -4.89 7.59 -5.94
N CYS A 143 -6.13 7.21 -6.19
CA CYS A 143 -6.69 7.08 -7.53
C CYS A 143 -7.54 8.31 -7.83
N MET A 144 -7.52 8.74 -9.09
CA MET A 144 -8.42 9.77 -9.58
C MET A 144 -8.93 9.46 -10.98
N THR A 145 -10.16 9.87 -11.23
CA THR A 145 -10.79 9.82 -12.54
C THR A 145 -10.70 11.19 -13.19
N THR A 146 -9.98 11.29 -14.30
CA THR A 146 -9.87 12.50 -15.11
C THR A 146 -11.21 12.91 -15.72
N LYS A 147 -11.34 14.18 -16.16
CA LYS A 147 -12.57 14.69 -16.82
C LYS A 147 -12.94 13.93 -18.11
N THR A 148 -11.95 13.38 -18.79
CA THR A 148 -12.12 12.55 -19.99
C THR A 148 -12.60 11.14 -19.65
N GLY A 149 -12.22 10.62 -18.48
CA GLY A 149 -12.59 9.31 -17.98
C GLY A 149 -11.46 8.29 -17.87
N LEU A 150 -10.20 8.68 -18.06
CA LEU A 150 -9.05 7.86 -17.64
C LEU A 150 -8.97 7.80 -16.12
N ASP A 151 -8.74 6.60 -15.58
CA ASP A 151 -8.39 6.41 -14.18
C ASP A 151 -6.86 6.40 -14.02
N VAL A 152 -6.36 7.23 -13.11
CA VAL A 152 -4.94 7.50 -12.89
C VAL A 152 -4.60 7.26 -11.41
N LEU A 153 -3.65 6.36 -11.17
CA LEU A 153 -3.05 6.11 -9.87
C LEU A 153 -1.82 6.99 -9.69
N VAL A 154 -1.76 7.72 -8.58
CA VAL A 154 -0.55 8.40 -8.08
C VAL A 154 -0.13 7.69 -6.80
N HIS A 155 1.05 7.07 -6.81
CA HIS A 155 1.60 6.29 -5.69
C HIS A 155 2.96 6.88 -5.27
N VAL A 156 3.19 7.06 -3.97
CA VAL A 156 4.40 7.71 -3.44
C VAL A 156 5.25 6.71 -2.64
N GLY A 157 6.47 6.51 -3.11
CA GLY A 157 7.42 5.54 -2.60
C GLY A 157 7.08 4.11 -2.97
N ILE A 158 7.99 3.19 -2.64
CA ILE A 158 7.85 1.74 -2.81
C ILE A 158 7.73 1.11 -1.40
N ASP A 159 6.84 0.12 -1.22
CA ASP A 159 6.51 -0.49 0.08
C ASP A 159 6.09 0.49 1.22
N SER A 160 5.77 1.73 0.86
CA SER A 160 5.47 2.84 1.79
C SER A 160 4.22 2.64 2.65
N VAL A 161 3.41 1.63 2.35
CA VAL A 161 2.31 1.11 3.19
C VAL A 161 2.78 0.86 4.63
N GLY A 162 4.00 0.34 4.80
CA GLY A 162 4.59 0.01 6.12
C GLY A 162 4.80 1.22 7.03
N LEU A 163 4.79 2.44 6.49
CA LEU A 163 4.96 3.70 7.24
C LEU A 163 3.67 4.18 7.93
N GLY A 164 2.56 3.45 7.77
CA GLY A 164 1.33 3.65 8.54
C GLY A 164 0.63 5.01 8.33
N GLY A 165 0.92 5.70 7.22
CA GLY A 165 0.41 7.05 6.94
C GLY A 165 1.12 8.18 7.69
N ALA A 166 2.15 7.90 8.51
CA ALA A 166 2.82 8.92 9.32
C ALA A 166 3.54 10.04 8.53
N PRO A 167 4.24 9.76 7.40
CA PRO A 167 4.90 10.81 6.60
C PRO A 167 4.00 11.38 5.49
N PHE A 168 2.70 11.10 5.51
CA PHE A 168 1.74 11.42 4.43
C PHE A 168 0.59 12.28 4.95
N ASP A 169 0.66 13.59 4.68
CA ASP A 169 -0.38 14.56 5.05
C ASP A 169 -1.26 14.88 3.83
N LEU A 170 -2.56 14.61 3.93
CA LEU A 170 -3.50 14.78 2.81
C LEU A 170 -4.06 16.20 2.79
N LEU A 171 -4.07 16.80 1.60
CA LEU A 171 -4.64 18.11 1.30
C LEU A 171 -5.95 18.00 0.50
N CYS A 172 -6.42 16.78 0.23
CA CYS A 172 -7.65 16.49 -0.49
C CYS A 172 -8.47 15.35 0.14
N ASP A 173 -9.79 15.41 -0.06
CA ASP A 173 -10.75 14.39 0.37
C ASP A 173 -11.18 13.46 -0.78
N GLU A 174 -11.70 12.27 -0.45
CA GLU A 174 -12.34 11.39 -1.44
C GLU A 174 -13.60 12.05 -2.04
N GLY A 175 -13.81 11.88 -3.35
CA GLY A 175 -14.88 12.54 -4.10
C GLY A 175 -14.61 14.01 -4.43
N GLN A 176 -13.47 14.58 -4.01
CA GLN A 176 -13.14 15.97 -4.32
C GLN A 176 -12.77 16.17 -5.80
N VAL A 177 -13.39 17.17 -6.43
CA VAL A 177 -12.98 17.67 -7.76
C VAL A 177 -11.72 18.52 -7.62
N VAL A 178 -10.71 18.22 -8.42
CA VAL A 178 -9.38 18.83 -8.38
C VAL A 178 -8.92 19.27 -9.78
N ARG A 179 -7.97 20.21 -9.83
CA ARG A 179 -7.35 20.70 -11.07
C ARG A 179 -5.92 20.22 -11.23
N GLY A 180 -5.43 20.11 -12.47
CA GLY A 180 -4.01 19.86 -12.75
C GLY A 180 -3.11 20.88 -12.01
N GLY A 181 -2.07 20.40 -11.35
CA GLY A 181 -1.18 21.21 -10.52
C GLY A 181 -1.72 21.59 -9.12
N GLN A 182 -2.96 21.22 -8.75
CA GLN A 182 -3.48 21.43 -7.40
C GLN A 182 -2.82 20.47 -6.39
N PRO A 183 -2.32 20.93 -5.23
CA PRO A 183 -1.79 20.04 -4.19
C PRO A 183 -2.81 19.01 -3.68
N LEU A 184 -2.37 17.76 -3.56
CA LEU A 184 -3.15 16.62 -3.06
C LEU A 184 -2.59 16.05 -1.76
N MET A 185 -1.26 16.00 -1.60
CA MET A 185 -0.61 15.61 -0.35
C MET A 185 0.74 16.30 -0.15
N ARG A 186 1.20 16.33 1.10
CA ARG A 186 2.58 16.64 1.49
C ARG A 186 3.24 15.37 2.00
N THR A 187 4.50 15.18 1.66
CA THR A 187 5.25 13.96 1.96
C THR A 187 6.60 14.29 2.58
N ASP A 188 6.89 13.67 3.72
CA ASP A 188 8.19 13.79 4.37
C ASP A 188 9.19 12.83 3.69
N LEU A 189 9.86 13.34 2.66
CA LEU A 189 10.83 12.57 1.88
C LEU A 189 12.02 12.07 2.74
N ASP A 190 12.38 12.79 3.80
CA ASP A 190 13.50 12.43 4.66
C ASP A 190 13.08 11.35 5.67
N ALA A 191 11.83 11.36 6.15
CA ALA A 191 11.26 10.25 6.92
C ALA A 191 11.08 8.98 6.06
N ILE A 192 10.65 9.12 4.80
CA ILE A 192 10.51 7.99 3.86
C ILE A 192 11.88 7.36 3.58
N ARG A 193 12.87 8.17 3.16
CA ARG A 193 14.26 7.69 2.91
C ARG A 193 14.92 7.18 4.19
N GLY A 194 14.66 7.81 5.34
CA GLY A 194 15.16 7.40 6.66
C GLY A 194 14.58 6.07 7.17
N ALA A 195 13.41 5.65 6.66
CA ALA A 195 12.86 4.32 6.90
C ALA A 195 13.46 3.23 5.98
N GLY A 196 14.34 3.60 5.04
CA GLY A 196 15.01 2.67 4.14
C GLY A 196 14.23 2.29 2.89
N VAL A 197 13.13 2.98 2.58
CA VAL A 197 12.34 2.77 1.35
C VAL A 197 12.57 3.87 0.30
N PRO A 198 12.54 3.55 -1.00
CA PRO A 198 12.55 4.55 -2.07
C PRO A 198 11.39 5.54 -1.95
N ALA A 199 11.64 6.82 -2.25
CA ALA A 199 10.63 7.89 -2.19
C ALA A 199 9.97 8.19 -3.55
N THR A 200 10.31 7.41 -4.57
CA THR A 200 9.94 7.60 -5.97
C THR A 200 8.42 7.68 -6.17
N VAL A 201 7.96 8.69 -6.90
CA VAL A 201 6.54 8.92 -7.19
C VAL A 201 6.19 8.29 -8.53
N MET A 202 5.18 7.43 -8.56
CA MET A 202 4.74 6.70 -9.74
C MET A 202 3.37 7.20 -10.20
N VAL A 203 3.24 7.49 -11.49
CA VAL A 203 1.97 7.84 -12.14
C VAL A 203 1.63 6.76 -13.14
N VAL A 204 0.52 6.06 -12.92
CA VAL A 204 0.07 4.91 -13.72
C VAL A 204 -1.32 5.18 -14.27
N VAL A 205 -1.50 5.01 -15.58
CA VAL A 205 -2.81 5.03 -16.23
C VAL A 205 -3.41 3.63 -16.13
N MET A 206 -4.42 3.48 -15.27
CA MET A 206 -5.13 2.22 -15.01
C MET A 206 -6.18 1.97 -16.10
N SER A 207 -5.72 1.71 -17.33
CA SER A 207 -6.60 1.37 -18.45
C SER A 207 -6.52 -0.12 -18.79
N THR A 208 -7.68 -0.76 -18.89
CA THR A 208 -7.84 -2.20 -19.20
C THR A 208 -7.79 -2.52 -20.70
N ASP A 209 -7.52 -1.52 -21.55
CA ASP A 209 -7.49 -1.65 -23.01
C ASP A 209 -6.04 -1.48 -23.54
N ASP A 210 -5.51 -2.53 -24.17
CA ASP A 210 -4.16 -2.50 -24.77
C ASP A 210 -3.97 -1.42 -25.84
N THR A 211 -5.08 -0.95 -26.44
CA THR A 211 -5.09 -0.05 -27.60
C THR A 211 -4.49 1.34 -27.34
N SER A 212 -4.57 1.85 -26.11
CA SER A 212 -4.00 3.16 -25.76
C SER A 212 -2.48 3.09 -25.64
N LYS A 213 -1.78 3.96 -26.39
CA LYS A 213 -0.35 4.20 -26.18
C LYS A 213 -0.17 5.22 -25.07
N VAL A 214 0.91 5.06 -24.31
CA VAL A 214 1.31 6.00 -23.27
C VAL A 214 2.80 6.27 -23.46
N GLU A 215 3.13 7.51 -23.80
CA GLU A 215 4.49 7.99 -24.00
C GLU A 215 4.90 8.81 -22.76
N GLY A 216 6.04 8.50 -22.17
CA GLY A 216 6.54 9.14 -20.94
C GLY A 216 7.76 10.01 -21.19
N HIS A 217 7.77 11.20 -20.60
CA HIS A 217 8.95 12.06 -20.54
C HIS A 217 10.05 11.43 -19.66
N LEU A 218 11.32 11.71 -19.98
CA LEU A 218 12.49 11.15 -19.29
C LEU A 218 13.55 12.24 -19.06
N GLY A 219 14.20 12.21 -17.90
CA GLY A 219 15.13 13.25 -17.46
C GLY A 219 14.48 14.26 -16.51
N PRO A 220 15.07 15.45 -16.32
CA PRO A 220 14.53 16.47 -15.42
C PRO A 220 13.09 16.88 -15.79
N VAL A 221 12.24 17.04 -14.78
CA VAL A 221 10.87 17.53 -14.92
C VAL A 221 10.49 18.40 -13.71
N ALA A 222 9.78 19.50 -13.94
CA ALA A 222 9.19 20.32 -12.88
C ALA A 222 7.72 19.93 -12.62
N GLN A 223 7.26 20.18 -11.40
CA GLN A 223 5.87 20.03 -11.01
C GLN A 223 4.95 20.86 -11.93
N GLY A 224 3.98 20.19 -12.58
CA GLY A 224 3.07 20.82 -13.53
C GLY A 224 3.55 20.86 -15.00
N GLU A 225 4.74 20.35 -15.32
CA GLU A 225 5.17 20.10 -16.72
C GLU A 225 4.61 18.75 -17.23
N GLU A 226 4.66 18.50 -18.54
CA GLU A 226 4.22 17.24 -19.15
C GLU A 226 5.07 16.04 -18.70
N LEU A 227 4.42 14.99 -18.17
CA LEU A 227 5.07 13.74 -17.75
C LEU A 227 4.63 12.54 -18.60
N LEU A 228 3.34 12.44 -18.93
CA LEU A 228 2.78 11.37 -19.74
C LEU A 228 1.82 11.91 -20.80
N ARG A 229 1.83 11.30 -21.98
CA ARG A 229 0.91 11.57 -23.08
C ARG A 229 0.21 10.29 -23.50
N VAL A 230 -1.12 10.32 -23.52
CA VAL A 230 -1.98 9.19 -23.91
C VAL A 230 -2.44 9.39 -25.35
N ILE A 231 -2.30 8.37 -26.20
CA ILE A 231 -2.53 8.42 -27.65
C ILE A 231 -3.37 7.23 -28.11
#